data_AF-A0A0U0WAM4-F1
#
_entry.id   AF-A0A0U0WAM4-F1
#
_cell.length_a   1.000
_cell.length_b   1.000
_cell.length_c   1.000
_cell.angle_alpha   90.00
_cell.angle_beta   90.00
_cell.angle_gamma   90.00
#
_symmetry.space_group_name_H-M   'P 1'
#
loop_
_entity.id
_entity.type
_entity.pdbx_description
1 polymer ?
#
loop_
_entity_poly.entity_id
_entity_poly.type
_entity_poly.pdbx_seq_one_letter_code
_entity_poly.pdbx_strand_id
1 'polypeptide(L)'
;MRAIPAPRTSGGRATPSPDDTAATAPTAAATARLAATEALAAVAAEGIQLHGGIAITWEHDMHLYFKRAHGSAHLLDSPQALLRQLESEVLQA
;
A
#
# COMPACT_ATOMS: atom_id res chain seq x y z
N MET A 1 23.48 -3.03 -4.42
CA MET A 1 22.33 -2.18 -4.07
C MET A 1 21.36 -2.24 -5.25
N ARG A 2 20.29 -3.05 -5.16
CA ARG A 2 19.32 -3.18 -6.25
C ARG A 2 18.22 -2.14 -6.02
N ALA A 3 17.98 -1.28 -7.00
CA ALA A 3 16.88 -0.31 -6.92
C ALA A 3 15.56 -1.09 -6.77
N ILE A 4 14.83 -0.85 -5.68
CA ILE A 4 13.44 -1.26 -5.57
C ILE A 4 12.66 -0.25 -6.42
N PRO A 5 11.88 -0.69 -7.43
CA PRO A 5 11.06 0.25 -8.18
C PRO A 5 10.11 0.95 -7.20
N ALA A 6 10.03 2.28 -7.29
CA ALA A 6 9.08 3.07 -6.52
C ALA A 6 7.69 2.41 -6.59
N PRO A 7 6.89 2.44 -5.51
CA PRO A 7 5.52 1.93 -5.54
C PRO A 7 4.86 2.47 -6.81
N ARG A 8 4.31 1.57 -7.62
CA ARG A 8 3.72 1.95 -8.90
C ARG A 8 2.57 2.89 -8.59
N THR A 9 2.80 4.19 -8.65
CA THR A 9 1.72 5.16 -8.63
C THR A 9 1.01 4.93 -9.96
N SER A 10 -0.05 4.13 -9.97
CA SER A 10 -1.00 4.18 -11.07
C SER A 10 -1.37 5.67 -11.22
N GLY A 11 -1.23 6.17 -12.45
CA GLY A 11 -1.06 7.59 -12.76
C GLY A 11 -2.05 8.55 -12.08
N GLY A 12 -1.66 9.83 -12.05
CA GLY A 12 -2.35 10.93 -11.37
C GLY A 12 -3.88 10.78 -11.36
N ARG A 13 -4.44 10.65 -10.15
CA ARG A 13 -5.88 10.51 -9.94
C ARG A 13 -6.49 11.90 -9.81
N ALA A 14 -7.33 12.26 -10.78
CA ALA A 14 -8.31 13.33 -10.62
C ALA A 14 -9.10 13.10 -9.32
N THR A 15 -9.22 14.11 -8.47
CA THR A 15 -10.07 14.07 -7.29
C THR A 15 -11.52 13.88 -7.75
N PRO A 16 -12.19 12.76 -7.45
CA PRO A 16 -13.59 12.59 -7.86
C PRO A 16 -14.45 13.64 -7.16
N SER A 17 -15.39 14.22 -7.90
CA SER A 17 -16.43 15.07 -7.32
C SER A 17 -17.32 14.20 -6.40
N PRO A 18 -17.89 14.74 -5.32
CA PRO A 18 -18.62 13.96 -4.33
C PRO A 18 -19.81 13.16 -4.89
N ASP A 19 -20.35 13.55 -6.06
CA ASP A 19 -21.53 12.95 -6.65
C ASP A 19 -21.27 11.65 -7.47
N ASP A 20 -20.01 11.34 -7.81
CA ASP A 20 -19.62 10.14 -8.58
C ASP A 20 -19.36 8.89 -7.71
N THR A 21 -19.50 9.00 -6.38
CA THR A 21 -18.85 8.08 -5.44
C THR A 21 -19.60 6.77 -5.16
N ALA A 22 -20.91 6.70 -5.40
CA ALA A 22 -21.72 5.59 -4.88
C ALA A 22 -21.51 4.23 -5.60
N ALA A 23 -21.25 4.22 -6.91
CA ALA A 23 -21.04 2.99 -7.69
C ALA A 23 -19.57 2.55 -7.78
N THR A 24 -18.61 3.47 -7.58
CA THR A 24 -17.16 3.21 -7.69
C THR A 24 -16.49 3.02 -6.32
N ALA A 25 -17.22 3.19 -5.21
CA ALA A 25 -16.66 3.16 -3.85
C ALA A 25 -15.87 1.87 -3.51
N PRO A 26 -16.36 0.64 -3.81
CA PRO A 26 -15.63 -0.58 -3.45
C PRO A 26 -14.32 -0.75 -4.23
N THR A 27 -14.35 -0.57 -5.56
CA THR A 27 -13.17 -0.64 -6.44
C THR A 27 -12.15 0.43 -6.10
N ALA A 28 -12.60 1.67 -5.87
CA ALA A 28 -11.74 2.77 -5.48
C ALA A 28 -11.09 2.51 -4.11
N ALA A 29 -11.85 2.00 -3.15
CA ALA A 29 -11.32 1.63 -1.84
C ALA A 29 -10.30 0.49 -1.94
N ALA A 30 -10.60 -0.58 -2.67
CA ALA A 30 -9.68 -1.70 -2.88
C ALA A 30 -8.37 -1.23 -3.55
N THR A 31 -8.47 -0.38 -4.58
CA THR A 31 -7.30 0.19 -5.27
C THR A 31 -6.47 1.08 -4.35
N ALA A 32 -7.11 1.96 -3.58
CA ALA A 32 -6.43 2.83 -2.63
C ALA A 32 -5.71 2.03 -1.54
N ARG A 33 -6.36 0.97 -1.04
CA ARG A 33 -5.79 0.08 -0.02
C ARG A 33 -4.58 -0.69 -0.54
N LEU A 34 -4.66 -1.23 -1.75
CA LEU A 34 -3.54 -1.92 -2.38
C LEU A 34 -2.33 -0.98 -2.51
N ALA A 35 -2.54 0.21 -3.08
CA ALA A 35 -1.48 1.20 -3.26
C ALA A 35 -0.86 1.65 -1.93
N ALA A 36 -1.67 1.94 -0.91
CA ALA A 36 -1.19 2.34 0.41
C ALA A 36 -0.38 1.24 1.10
N THR A 37 -0.81 -0.02 0.96
CA THR A 37 -0.12 -1.17 1.56
C THR A 37 1.25 -1.39 0.92
N GLU A 38 1.34 -1.34 -0.41
CA GLU A 38 2.60 -1.46 -1.13
C GLU A 38 3.56 -0.31 -0.79
N ALA A 39 3.05 0.93 -0.75
CA ALA A 39 3.84 2.10 -0.42
C ALA A 39 4.38 2.04 1.02
N LEU A 40 3.54 1.70 2.00
CA LEU A 40 3.96 1.58 3.40
C LEU A 40 5.03 0.48 3.58
N ALA A 41 4.87 -0.66 2.91
CA ALA A 41 5.85 -1.75 2.95
C ALA A 41 7.21 -1.31 2.40
N ALA A 42 7.22 -0.65 1.24
CA ALA A 42 8.45 -0.18 0.61
C ALA A 42 9.16 0.89 1.46
N VAL A 43 8.44 1.94 1.84
CA VAL A 43 9.00 3.07 2.61
C VAL A 43 9.47 2.61 3.99
N ALA A 44 8.73 1.73 4.67
CA ALA A 44 9.17 1.22 5.96
C ALA A 44 10.43 0.36 5.85
N ALA A 45 10.56 -0.46 4.80
CA ALA A 45 11.75 -1.26 4.56
C ALA A 45 12.98 -0.38 4.25
N GLU A 46 12.82 0.63 3.39
CA GLU A 46 13.88 1.59 3.06
C GLU A 46 14.28 2.42 4.28
N GLY A 47 13.31 2.84 5.08
CA GLY A 47 13.57 3.57 6.31
C GLY A 47 14.40 2.75 7.30
N ILE A 48 14.24 1.41 7.36
CA ILE A 48 15.13 0.56 8.16
C ILE A 48 16.57 0.62 7.63
N GLN A 49 16.76 0.58 6.31
CA GLN A 49 18.09 0.64 5.70
C GLN A 49 18.76 2.01 5.87
N LEU A 50 17.99 3.10 5.75
CA LEU A 50 18.50 4.48 5.88
C LEU A 50 19.05 4.77 7.27
N HIS A 51 18.36 4.32 8.31
CA HIS A 51 18.76 4.54 9.70
C HIS A 51 19.79 3.51 10.19
N GLY A 52 19.89 2.35 9.54
CA GLY A 52 20.81 1.29 9.94
C GLY A 52 20.39 0.62 11.24
N GLY A 53 21.36 0.22 12.08
CA GLY A 53 21.10 -0.58 13.28
C GLY A 53 20.14 0.06 14.29
N ILE A 54 20.13 1.39 14.41
CA ILE A 54 19.21 2.09 15.34
C ILE A 54 17.74 1.93 14.95
N ALA A 55 17.46 1.62 13.68
CA ALA A 55 16.10 1.52 13.18
C ALA A 55 15.32 0.36 13.80
N ILE A 56 16.02 -0.63 14.35
CA ILE A 56 15.46 -1.84 14.99
C ILE A 56 15.51 -1.79 16.52
N THR A 57 15.91 -0.67 17.11
CA THR A 57 16.00 -0.46 18.56
C THR A 57 14.94 0.54 19.03
N TRP A 58 14.88 0.83 20.34
CA TRP A 58 13.86 1.72 20.93
C TRP A 58 14.13 3.21 20.70
N GLU A 59 15.31 3.55 20.20
CA GLU A 59 15.76 4.90 19.91
C GLU A 59 15.15 5.45 18.60
N HIS A 60 14.54 4.59 17.78
CA HIS A 60 13.91 4.99 16.53
C HIS A 60 12.66 4.18 16.21
N ASP A 61 11.57 4.85 15.84
CA ASP A 61 10.24 4.23 15.66
C ASP A 61 10.08 3.42 14.35
N MET A 62 11.07 3.41 13.46
CA MET A 62 10.92 2.76 12.14
C MET A 62 10.51 1.30 12.24
N HIS A 63 11.01 0.57 13.23
CA HIS A 63 10.63 -0.82 13.46
C HIS A 63 9.13 -0.99 13.78
N LEU A 64 8.48 0.00 14.39
CA LEU A 64 7.03 -0.03 14.65
C LEU A 64 6.26 0.06 13.32
N TYR A 65 6.69 0.95 12.42
CA TYR A 65 6.09 1.07 11.09
C TYR A 65 6.35 -0.16 10.22
N PHE A 66 7.55 -0.75 10.29
CA PHE A 66 7.86 -1.99 9.58
C PHE A 66 6.97 -3.15 10.04
N LYS A 67 6.81 -3.32 11.37
CA LYS A 67 5.89 -4.31 11.95
C LYS A 67 4.44 -4.05 11.55
N ARG A 68 4.01 -2.77 11.55
CA ARG A 68 2.66 -2.37 11.11
C ARG A 68 2.44 -2.68 9.63
N ALA A 69 3.39 -2.35 8.76
CA ALA A 69 3.31 -2.63 7.33
C ALA A 69 3.08 -4.12 7.09
N HIS A 70 3.85 -4.96 7.78
CA HIS A 70 3.71 -6.40 7.71
C HIS A 70 2.36 -6.89 8.26
N GLY A 71 1.95 -6.44 9.44
CA GLY A 71 0.67 -6.85 10.04
C GLY A 71 -0.55 -6.40 9.23
N SER A 72 -0.59 -5.15 8.79
CA SER A 72 -1.70 -4.59 8.01
C SER A 72 -1.85 -5.25 6.65
N ALA A 73 -0.76 -5.72 6.03
CA ALA A 73 -0.82 -6.46 4.76
C ALA A 73 -1.50 -7.83 4.87
N HIS A 74 -1.66 -8.38 6.08
CA HIS A 74 -2.32 -9.67 6.31
C HIS A 74 -3.68 -9.55 6.99
N LEU A 75 -3.90 -8.52 7.81
CA LEU A 75 -5.14 -8.37 8.58
C LEU A 75 -6.34 -7.85 7.79
N LEU A 76 -6.10 -7.16 6.66
CA LEU A 76 -7.13 -6.44 5.92
C LEU A 76 -7.25 -6.95 4.49
N ASP A 77 -7.41 -8.26 4.30
CA ASP A 77 -7.22 -8.94 3.00
C ASP A 77 -5.81 -8.79 2.43
N SER A 78 -5.27 -9.90 1.93
CA SER A 78 -3.94 -9.87 1.35
C SER A 78 -3.94 -9.02 0.06
N PRO A 79 -2.80 -8.39 -0.30
CA PRO A 79 -2.67 -7.70 -1.59
C PRO A 79 -3.08 -8.56 -2.78
N GLN A 80 -2.81 -9.87 -2.73
CA GLN A 80 -3.22 -10.83 -3.76
C GLN A 80 -4.74 -11.03 -3.83
N ALA A 81 -5.43 -10.99 -2.67
CA ALA A 81 -6.88 -11.04 -2.65
C ALA A 81 -7.50 -9.78 -3.27
N LEU A 82 -6.97 -8.60 -2.93
CA LEU A 82 -7.39 -7.33 -3.53
C LEU A 82 -7.13 -7.29 -5.05
N LEU A 83 -5.96 -7.75 -5.50
CA LEU A 83 -5.64 -7.84 -6.92
C LEU A 83 -6.62 -8.74 -7.67
N ARG A 84 -6.93 -9.94 -7.14
CA ARG A 84 -7.91 -10.84 -7.76
C ARG A 84 -9.31 -10.22 -7.84
N GLN A 85 -9.73 -9.50 -6.81
CA GLN A 85 -11.01 -8.77 -6.85
C GLN A 85 -11.00 -7.72 -7.97
N LEU A 86 -9.98 -6.87 -8.02
CA LEU A 86 -9.85 -5.82 -9.03
C LEU A 86 -9.74 -6.39 -10.45
N GLU A 87 -9.01 -7.48 -10.65
CA GLU A 87 -8.94 -8.20 -11.93
C GLU A 87 -10.32 -8.67 -12.38
N SER A 88 -11.10 -9.25 -11.47
CA SER A 88 -12.47 -9.69 -11.79
C SER A 88 -13.36 -8.52 -12.17
N GLU A 89 -13.25 -7.37 -11.50
CA GLU A 89 -14.04 -6.19 -11.82
C GLU A 89 -13.66 -5.59 -13.18
N VAL A 90 -12.36 -5.54 -13.51
CA VAL A 90 -11.86 -5.01 -14.79
C VAL A 90 -12.25 -5.92 -15.97
N LEU A 91 -12.23 -7.24 -15.79
CA LEU A 91 -12.58 -8.20 -16.85
C LEU A 91 -14.09 -8.33 -17.09
N GLN A 92 -14.92 -7.85 -16.17
CA GLN A 92 -16.39 -7.86 -16.29
C GLN A 92 -16.97 -6.52 -16.80
N ALA A 93 -16.12 -5.49 -16.95
CA ALA A 93 -16.47 -4.18 -17.51
C ALA A 93 -16.26 -4.15 -19.02
#